data_AF-A0A2H5VNT2-F1
#
_entry.id   AF-A0A2H5VNT2-F1
#
_cell.length_a   1.000
_cell.length_b   1.000
_cell.length_c   1.000
_cell.angle_alpha   90.00
_cell.angle_beta   90.00
_cell.angle_gamma   90.00
#
_symmetry.space_group_name_H-M   'P 1'
#
loop_
_entity.id
_entity.type
_entity.pdbx_description
1 polymer ?
#
loop_
_entity_poly.entity_id
_entity_poly.type
_entity_poly.pdbx_seq_one_letter_code
_entity_poly.pdbx_strand_id
1 'polypeptide(L)'
;MKRHIWVAIALSLALGLMGMGRAALGFAQEVTIVGEIADWNGFKKEVKNKGAAHRACAINCAKTGAPLGIVEEINWPGSPGRPTRTRS
;
A
#
# COMPACT_ATOMS: atom_id res chain seq x y z
N MET A 1 -1.79 -35.85 30.56
CA MET A 1 -2.81 -34.89 30.06
C MET A 1 -2.23 -33.51 29.72
N LYS A 2 -1.61 -32.75 30.66
CA LYS A 2 -1.03 -31.42 30.36
C LYS A 2 -0.04 -31.38 29.19
N ARG A 3 0.85 -32.37 29.04
CA ARG A 3 1.86 -32.42 27.96
C ARG A 3 1.26 -32.49 26.55
N HIS A 4 0.13 -33.20 26.38
CA HIS A 4 -0.53 -33.33 25.08
C HIS A 4 -1.25 -32.03 24.67
N ILE A 5 -1.73 -31.25 25.64
CA ILE A 5 -2.36 -29.94 25.39
C ILE A 5 -1.33 -28.95 24.85
N TRP A 6 -0.13 -28.90 25.44
CA TRP A 6 0.96 -28.04 24.96
C TRP A 6 1.43 -28.43 23.55
N VAL A 7 1.53 -29.73 23.28
CA VAL A 7 1.89 -30.22 21.95
C VAL A 7 0.82 -29.82 20.92
N ALA A 8 -0.46 -29.95 21.24
CA ALA A 8 -1.55 -29.55 20.34
C ALA A 8 -1.54 -28.04 20.03
N ILE A 9 -1.29 -27.19 21.04
CA ILE A 9 -1.19 -25.73 20.86
C ILE A 9 0.02 -25.35 20.00
N ALA A 10 1.18 -25.96 20.26
CA ALA A 10 2.37 -25.70 19.46
C ALA A 10 2.17 -26.13 17.99
N LEU A 11 1.53 -27.28 17.78
CA LEU A 11 1.24 -27.80 16.44
C LEU A 11 0.27 -26.89 15.68
N SER A 12 -0.82 -26.45 16.33
CA SER A 12 -1.81 -25.58 15.70
C SER A 12 -1.24 -24.21 15.34
N LEU A 13 -0.39 -23.65 16.20
CA LEU A 13 0.31 -22.39 15.92
C LEU A 13 1.26 -22.52 14.72
N ALA A 14 2.04 -23.59 14.66
CA ALA A 14 2.95 -23.85 13.55
C ALA A 14 2.22 -24.02 12.21
N LEU A 15 1.10 -24.75 12.21
CA LEU A 15 0.23 -24.91 11.04
C LEU A 15 -0.39 -23.58 10.58
N GLY A 16 -0.84 -22.74 11.52
CA GLY A 16 -1.37 -21.40 11.20
C GLY A 16 -0.33 -20.49 10.55
N LEU A 17 0.89 -20.46 11.09
CA LEU A 17 2.00 -19.68 10.55
C LEU A 17 2.41 -20.14 9.14
N MET A 18 2.46 -21.46 8.89
CA MET A 18 2.72 -22.01 7.56
C MET A 18 1.63 -21.67 6.54
N GLY A 19 0.37 -21.62 6.95
CA GLY A 19 -0.76 -21.25 6.08
C GLY A 19 -0.73 -19.79 5.64
N MET A 20 -0.35 -18.86 6.53
CA MET A 20 -0.33 -17.42 6.23
C MET A 20 0.69 -17.07 5.12
N GLY A 21 1.86 -17.73 5.09
CA GLY A 21 2.87 -17.47 4.07
C GLY A 21 2.43 -17.86 2.65
N ARG A 22 1.60 -18.90 2.52
CA ARG A 22 1.06 -19.34 1.22
C ARG A 22 -0.08 -18.43 0.74
N ALA A 23 -0.92 -17.94 1.65
CA ALA A 23 -1.97 -16.98 1.32
C ALA A 23 -1.37 -15.65 0.81
N ALA A 24 -0.31 -15.16 1.45
CA ALA A 24 0.37 -13.92 1.02
C ALA A 24 0.90 -14.00 -0.43
N LEU A 25 1.37 -15.17 -0.87
CA LEU A 25 1.84 -15.37 -2.24
C LEU A 25 0.69 -15.47 -3.26
N GLY A 26 -0.48 -15.98 -2.87
CA GLY A 26 -1.66 -16.06 -3.74
C GLY A 26 -2.31 -14.70 -4.04
N PHE A 27 -2.08 -13.71 -3.18
CA PHE A 27 -2.58 -12.33 -3.33
C PHE A 27 -1.50 -11.32 -3.73
N ALA A 28 -0.27 -11.78 -3.98
CA ALA A 28 0.80 -10.94 -4.50
C ALA A 28 0.59 -10.69 -6.00
N GLN A 29 -0.51 -10.03 -6.35
CA GLN A 29 -0.74 -9.54 -7.70
C GLN A 29 0.16 -8.31 -7.90
N GLU A 30 1.21 -8.47 -8.70
CA GLU A 30 2.00 -7.33 -9.15
C GLU A 30 1.13 -6.45 -10.05
N VAL A 31 0.72 -5.29 -9.53
CA VAL A 31 0.00 -4.27 -10.27
C VAL A 31 0.92 -3.09 -10.54
N THR A 32 1.00 -2.67 -11.79
CA THR A 32 1.68 -1.42 -12.16
C THR A 32 0.69 -0.28 -11.98
N ILE A 33 0.85 0.48 -10.90
CA ILE A 33 0.02 1.67 -10.62
C ILE A 33 0.75 2.91 -11.13
N VAL A 34 0.13 3.65 -12.04
CA VAL A 34 0.64 4.93 -12.54
C VAL A 34 -0.11 6.06 -11.85
N GLY A 35 0.61 6.90 -11.11
CA GLY A 35 0.02 8.05 -10.41
C GLY A 35 1.07 8.97 -9.80
N GLU A 36 0.60 10.02 -9.14
CA GLU A 36 1.48 10.99 -8.49
C GLU A 36 1.82 10.52 -7.07
N ILE A 37 3.11 10.48 -6.73
CA ILE A 37 3.54 10.14 -5.36
C ILE A 37 3.08 11.24 -4.41
N ALA A 38 2.45 10.86 -3.30
CA ALA A 38 2.13 11.78 -2.21
C ALA A 38 2.45 11.13 -0.87
N ASP A 39 3.01 11.90 0.06
CA ASP A 39 3.06 11.47 1.44
C ASP A 39 1.73 11.81 2.12
N TRP A 40 1.26 10.93 2.99
CA TRP A 40 -0.05 11.10 3.62
C TRP A 40 -0.16 12.38 4.47
N ASN A 41 0.94 12.83 5.06
CA ASN A 41 0.95 13.99 5.95
C ASN A 41 0.91 15.31 5.17
N GLY A 42 1.64 15.40 4.07
CA GLY A 42 1.64 16.53 3.15
C GLY A 42 0.34 16.61 2.36
N PHE A 43 -0.15 15.47 1.87
CA PHE A 43 -1.41 15.39 1.12
C PHE A 43 -2.62 15.82 1.94
N LYS A 44 -2.70 15.42 3.22
CA LYS A 44 -3.77 15.85 4.13
C LYS A 44 -3.80 17.35 4.38
N LYS A 45 -2.63 18.00 4.38
CA LYS A 45 -2.53 19.45 4.60
C LYS A 45 -2.92 20.20 3.34
N GLU A 46 -2.35 19.79 2.20
CA GLU A 46 -2.64 20.39 0.91
C GLU A 46 -2.63 19.32 -0.17
N VAL A 47 -3.77 19.17 -0.87
CA VAL A 47 -3.94 18.18 -1.96
C VAL A 47 -2.96 18.41 -3.13
N LYS A 48 -2.32 19.58 -3.19
CA LYS A 48 -1.30 19.95 -4.18
C LYS A 48 0.07 19.32 -3.89
N ASN A 49 0.28 18.76 -2.70
CA ASN A 49 1.50 18.10 -2.26
C ASN A 49 1.61 16.69 -2.84
N LYS A 50 1.75 16.62 -4.16
CA LYS A 50 1.86 15.38 -4.93
C LYS A 50 2.73 15.59 -6.17
N GLY A 51 3.14 14.48 -6.79
CA GLY A 51 3.85 14.50 -8.07
C GLY A 51 5.32 14.90 -7.95
N ALA A 52 5.93 15.30 -9.06
CA ALA A 52 7.37 15.53 -9.15
C ALA A 52 7.89 16.61 -8.17
N ALA A 53 7.12 17.68 -7.96
CA ALA A 53 7.45 18.76 -7.04
C ALA A 53 7.49 18.29 -5.58
N HIS A 54 6.72 17.26 -5.23
CA HIS A 54 6.61 16.74 -3.86
C HIS A 54 7.49 15.51 -3.60
N ARG A 55 8.24 15.04 -4.60
CA ARG A 55 9.07 13.83 -4.53
C ARG A 55 10.10 13.88 -3.40
N ALA A 56 10.76 15.02 -3.19
CA ALA A 56 11.76 15.17 -2.15
C ALA A 56 11.16 15.03 -0.74
N CYS A 57 9.97 15.61 -0.53
CA CYS A 57 9.22 15.47 0.72
C CYS A 57 8.80 14.02 0.95
N ALA A 58 8.23 13.37 -0.08
CA ALA A 58 7.82 11.98 -0.01
C ALA A 58 8.98 11.01 0.31
N ILE A 59 10.16 11.23 -0.27
CA ILE A 59 11.36 10.41 0.05
C ILE A 59 11.74 10.56 1.53
N ASN A 60 11.68 11.77 2.08
CA ASN A 60 12.00 11.99 3.49
C ASN A 60 10.95 11.35 4.41
N CYS A 61 9.67 11.46 4.06
CA CYS A 61 8.59 10.76 4.76
C CYS A 61 8.77 9.23 4.73
N ALA A 62 9.22 8.67 3.61
CA ALA A 62 9.54 7.24 3.50
C ALA A 62 10.63 6.84 4.50
N LYS A 63 11.72 7.64 4.57
CA LYS A 63 12.85 7.39 5.47
C LYS A 63 12.45 7.44 6.94
N THR A 64 11.45 8.23 7.29
CA THR A 64 10.94 8.32 8.67
C THR A 64 9.86 7.27 8.98
N GLY A 65 9.55 6.36 8.04
CA GLY A 65 8.50 5.36 8.22
C GLY A 65 7.08 5.93 8.12
N ALA A 66 6.93 7.14 7.59
CA ALA A 66 5.60 7.71 7.38
C ALA A 66 4.92 7.04 6.18
N PRO A 67 3.59 6.84 6.23
CA PRO A 67 2.86 6.20 5.16
C PRO A 67 2.92 7.05 3.87
N LEU A 68 3.31 6.40 2.79
CA LEU A 68 3.26 6.96 1.44
C LEU A 68 2.06 6.39 0.68
N GLY A 69 1.53 7.18 -0.24
CA GLY A 69 0.47 6.76 -1.15
C GLY A 69 0.77 7.18 -2.59
N ILE A 70 0.07 6.54 -3.51
CA ILE A 70 -0.02 6.98 -4.90
C ILE A 70 -1.38 7.64 -5.04
N VAL A 71 -1.41 8.90 -5.45
CA VAL A 71 -2.65 9.58 -5.83
C VAL A 71 -2.92 9.19 -7.27
N GLU A 72 -3.88 8.28 -7.43
CA GLU A 72 -4.50 8.02 -8.72
C GLU A 72 -5.48 9.15 -9.05
N GLU A 73 -5.43 9.67 -10.29
CA GLU A 73 -6.59 10.34 -10.87
C GLU A 73 -7.62 9.24 -11.19
N ILE A 74 -8.31 8.72 -10.18
CA ILE A 74 -9.50 7.92 -10.43
C ILE A 74 -10.52 8.87 -11.03
N ASN A 75 -11.23 8.39 -12.04
CA ASN A 75 -12.57 8.83 -12.44
C ASN A 75 -13.54 8.74 -11.24
N TRP A 76 -13.29 9.54 -10.21
CA TRP A 76 -14.17 9.75 -9.08
C TRP A 76 -15.34 10.56 -9.63
N PRO A 77 -16.61 10.20 -9.36
CA PRO A 77 -17.78 10.86 -9.95
C PRO A 77 -17.94 12.36 -9.60
N GLY A 78 -16.95 12.96 -8.91
CA GLY A 78 -16.85 14.40 -8.67
C GLY A 78 -15.50 15.05 -9.02
N SER A 79 -14.57 14.38 -9.73
CA SER A 79 -13.33 15.03 -10.17
C SER A 79 -13.49 15.69 -11.55
N PRO A 80 -13.13 16.97 -11.75
CA PRO A 80 -13.13 17.59 -13.07
C PRO A 80 -11.99 16.98 -13.88
N GLY A 81 -12.32 15.98 -14.70
CA GLY A 81 -11.35 15.23 -15.50
C GLY A 81 -10.55 16.15 -16.42
N ARG A 82 -9.22 15.94 -16.48
CA ARG A 82 -8.42 16.46 -17.58
C ARG A 82 -8.58 15.54 -18.80
N PRO A 83 -8.61 16.08 -20.03
CA PRO A 83 -8.84 15.28 -21.22
C PRO A 83 -7.70 14.28 -21.40
N THR A 84 -8.06 13.03 -21.58
CA THR A 84 -7.14 11.94 -21.90
C THR A 84 -6.32 12.32 -23.12
N ARG A 85 -5.01 12.50 -22.94
CA ARG A 85 -4.07 12.70 -24.04
C ARG A 85 -3.90 11.35 -24.73
N THR A 86 -4.66 11.11 -25.79
CA THR A 86 -4.42 10.00 -26.71
C THR A 86 -3.00 10.12 -27.25
N ARG A 87 -2.19 9.10 -27.00
CA ARG A 87 -0.88 8.94 -27.62
C ARG A 87 -1.08 8.13 -28.88
N SER A 88 -0.67 8.75 -30.00
CA SER A 88 -0.60 8.26 -31.40
C SER A 88 -1.90 7.79 -32.04
#